data_AF-A0A1Y5P2Z5-F1
#
_entry.id   AF-A0A1Y5P2Z5-F1
#
_cell.length_a   1.000
_cell.length_b   1.000
_cell.length_c   1.000
_cell.angle_alpha   90.00
_cell.angle_beta   90.00
_cell.angle_gamma   90.00
#
_symmetry.space_group_name_H-M   'P 1'
#
loop_
_entity.id
_entity.type
_entity.pdbx_description
1 polymer ?
#
loop_
_entity_poly.entity_id
_entity_poly.type
_entity_poly.pdbx_seq_one_letter_code
_entity_poly.pdbx_strand_id
1 'polypeptide(L)'
;MSTPDERSAARRRLIQTDPDAADAAERARAQRAAYREQNHDRLADAVRKWKDANRDRARLHNRESMRRAAERKAAAEQRRARGRAWYAQHRAQERARSRAFRRDHPERVREYRRRYIDRHPDRAATAARQASQAWRDRNPDATRRQQRDAARKRRDDDPDGYRRWYRQNLERQRARGREASRLRTRLKQLGLPPRQIHHVYANEKRANDTRADNFFTTRRNAAQKQALRHELDPLAHTRVAILSARDRITGTAPEASSSELERESALKREWQAWLHALPTLIGGYENRHRARIAEEVRMDSVARTTFGRAPYDLPAETARRLRADAFRHAAAHLVPTGDRDKLARLHRLVYAASEGAPHRQVRLPHTDGSVTAPTSQNSATSRR
;
A
#
# COMPACT_ATOMS: atom_id res chain seq x y z
N MET A 1 23.07 41.97 28.69
CA MET A 1 23.34 41.26 27.42
C MET A 1 22.06 40.62 26.93
N SER A 2 21.51 41.01 25.76
CA SER A 2 20.25 40.42 25.25
C SER A 2 20.39 38.94 24.91
N THR A 3 19.35 38.16 25.18
CA THR A 3 19.35 36.71 24.96
C THR A 3 19.28 36.38 23.45
N PRO A 4 19.73 35.18 23.03
CA PRO A 4 19.70 34.78 21.61
C PRO A 4 18.29 34.82 20.97
N ASP A 5 17.25 34.59 21.77
CA ASP A 5 15.85 34.64 21.31
C ASP A 5 15.35 36.07 21.10
N GLU A 6 15.74 37.02 21.96
CA GLU A 6 15.39 38.44 21.81
C GLU A 6 16.02 39.06 20.56
N ARG A 7 17.27 38.72 20.27
CA ARG A 7 17.96 39.15 19.02
C ARG A 7 17.29 38.58 17.78
N SER A 8 16.81 37.33 17.86
CA SER A 8 16.09 36.66 16.77
C SER A 8 14.70 37.27 16.55
N ALA A 9 14.00 37.63 17.61
CA ALA A 9 12.70 38.30 17.56
C ALA A 9 12.82 39.74 17.05
N ALA A 10 13.82 40.50 17.52
CA ALA A 10 14.12 41.85 17.05
C ALA A 10 14.45 41.87 15.56
N ARG A 11 15.25 40.90 15.08
CA ARG A 11 15.57 40.77 13.65
C ARG A 11 14.36 40.41 12.79
N ARG A 12 13.43 39.57 13.30
CA ARG A 12 12.17 39.27 12.60
C ARG A 12 11.25 40.49 12.54
N ARG A 13 11.18 41.29 13.60
CA ARG A 13 10.41 42.54 13.64
C ARG A 13 10.97 43.55 12.65
N LEU A 14 12.29 43.74 12.62
CA LEU A 14 12.96 44.64 11.68
C LEU A 14 12.68 44.26 10.22
N ILE A 15 12.74 42.96 9.88
CA ILE A 15 12.39 42.44 8.55
C ILE A 15 10.90 42.63 8.19
N GLN A 16 10.01 42.74 9.18
CA GLN A 16 8.58 42.96 8.94
C GLN A 16 8.23 44.45 8.78
N THR A 17 8.99 45.34 9.39
CA THR A 17 8.71 46.79 9.39
C THR A 17 9.51 47.57 8.34
N ASP A 18 10.66 47.05 7.89
CA ASP A 18 11.54 47.73 6.95
C ASP A 18 11.65 46.91 5.64
N PRO A 19 11.10 47.40 4.51
CA PRO A 19 11.13 46.69 3.23
C PRO A 19 12.57 46.50 2.71
N ASP A 20 13.48 47.44 2.96
CA ASP A 20 14.88 47.32 2.54
C ASP A 20 15.61 46.22 3.33
N ALA A 21 15.26 46.06 4.61
CA ALA A 21 15.75 44.96 5.43
C ALA A 21 15.19 43.59 4.99
N ALA A 22 13.98 43.53 4.45
CA ALA A 22 13.40 42.33 3.87
C ALA A 22 14.13 41.92 2.57
N ASP A 23 14.36 42.86 1.66
CA ASP A 23 15.06 42.64 0.39
C ASP A 23 16.53 42.27 0.60
N ALA A 24 17.21 42.90 1.57
CA ALA A 24 18.56 42.51 1.97
C ALA A 24 18.59 41.09 2.56
N ALA A 25 17.58 40.69 3.34
CA ALA A 25 17.48 39.34 3.88
C ALA A 25 17.21 38.30 2.79
N GLU A 26 16.41 38.63 1.78
CA GLU A 26 16.15 37.76 0.63
C GLU A 26 17.40 37.60 -0.25
N ARG A 27 18.10 38.68 -0.59
CA ARG A 27 19.40 38.63 -1.29
C ARG A 27 20.42 37.78 -0.54
N ALA A 28 20.51 37.93 0.79
CA ALA A 28 21.39 37.12 1.61
C ALA A 28 20.97 35.64 1.71
N ARG A 29 19.68 35.31 1.50
CA ARG A 29 19.21 33.91 1.38
C ARG A 29 19.54 33.34 0.01
N ALA A 30 19.30 34.11 -1.05
CA ALA A 30 19.60 33.72 -2.43
C ALA A 30 21.10 33.47 -2.62
N GLN A 31 21.97 34.36 -2.12
CA GLN A 31 23.42 34.16 -2.14
C GLN A 31 23.85 32.90 -1.36
N ARG A 32 23.26 32.66 -0.17
CA ARG A 32 23.54 31.44 0.60
C ARG A 32 23.04 30.17 -0.09
N ALA A 33 21.92 30.24 -0.83
CA ALA A 33 21.41 29.12 -1.62
C ALA A 33 22.35 28.84 -2.81
N ALA A 34 22.70 29.87 -3.59
CA ALA A 34 23.64 29.76 -4.71
C ALA A 34 25.00 29.22 -4.25
N TYR A 35 25.53 29.69 -3.12
CA TYR A 35 26.76 29.16 -2.55
C TYR A 35 26.66 27.67 -2.19
N ARG A 36 25.53 27.23 -1.60
CA ARG A 36 25.31 25.81 -1.26
C ARG A 36 25.17 24.93 -2.50
N GLU A 37 24.59 25.45 -3.57
CA GLU A 37 24.44 24.75 -4.83
C GLU A 37 25.80 24.58 -5.53
N GLN A 38 26.56 25.68 -5.66
CA GLN A 38 27.90 25.67 -6.25
C GLN A 38 28.93 24.87 -5.44
N ASN A 39 28.77 24.79 -4.11
CA ASN A 39 29.68 24.08 -3.21
C ASN A 39 29.04 22.84 -2.59
N HIS A 40 28.03 22.25 -3.23
CA HIS A 40 27.26 21.14 -2.67
C HIS A 40 28.17 19.98 -2.23
N ASP A 41 29.07 19.55 -3.11
CA ASP A 41 29.93 18.39 -2.86
C ASP A 41 30.99 18.69 -1.79
N ARG A 42 31.58 19.89 -1.83
CA ARG A 42 32.53 20.35 -0.79
C ARG A 42 31.88 20.41 0.59
N LEU A 43 30.65 20.89 0.68
CA LEU A 43 29.88 20.92 1.94
C LEU A 43 29.50 19.50 2.39
N ALA A 44 29.09 18.65 1.46
CA ALA A 44 28.76 17.25 1.74
C ALA A 44 29.97 16.48 2.29
N ASP A 45 31.15 16.67 1.69
CA ASP A 45 32.41 16.07 2.13
C ASP A 45 32.87 16.61 3.48
N ALA A 46 32.76 17.92 3.71
CA ALA A 46 33.04 18.52 5.01
C ALA A 46 32.12 17.95 6.11
N VAL A 47 30.83 17.80 5.82
CA VAL A 47 29.86 17.17 6.73
C VAL A 47 30.18 15.69 6.94
N ARG A 48 30.61 14.96 5.90
CA ARG A 48 31.00 13.55 6.01
C ARG A 48 32.23 13.38 6.90
N LYS A 49 33.31 14.12 6.63
CA LYS A 49 34.53 14.14 7.46
C LYS A 49 34.23 14.50 8.91
N TRP A 50 33.38 15.51 9.13
CA TRP A 50 32.96 15.88 10.47
C TRP A 50 32.18 14.75 11.17
N LYS A 51 31.23 14.11 10.48
CA LYS A 51 30.46 12.98 11.02
C LYS A 51 31.33 11.76 11.32
N ASP A 52 32.31 11.47 10.47
CA ASP A 52 33.22 10.35 10.66
C ASP A 52 34.14 10.60 11.88
N ALA A 53 34.66 11.83 12.02
CA ALA A 53 35.44 12.24 13.18
C ALA A 53 34.62 12.38 14.47
N ASN A 54 33.31 12.65 14.38
CA ASN A 54 32.42 12.94 15.52
C ASN A 54 31.23 11.96 15.60
N ARG A 55 31.46 10.68 15.28
CA ARG A 55 30.39 9.68 15.12
C ARG A 55 29.48 9.57 16.35
N ASP A 56 30.06 9.59 17.54
CA ASP A 56 29.28 9.45 18.79
C ASP A 56 28.53 10.73 19.15
N ARG A 57 29.12 11.90 18.90
CA ARG A 57 28.43 13.19 19.06
C ARG A 57 27.25 13.33 18.10
N ALA A 58 27.40 12.87 16.86
CA ALA A 58 26.33 12.84 15.88
C ALA A 58 25.18 11.90 16.31
N ARG A 59 25.50 10.75 16.89
CA ARG A 59 24.51 9.81 17.46
C ARG A 59 23.75 10.43 18.63
N LEU A 60 24.44 11.10 19.56
CA LEU A 60 23.82 11.80 20.69
C LEU A 60 22.87 12.90 20.21
N HIS A 61 23.31 13.76 19.29
CA HIS A 61 22.47 14.81 18.73
C HIS A 61 21.24 14.23 17.99
N ASN A 62 21.39 13.11 17.27
CA ASN A 62 20.26 12.42 16.65
C ASN A 62 19.27 11.88 17.70
N ARG A 63 19.75 11.21 18.74
CA ARG A 63 18.92 10.72 19.86
C ARG A 63 18.15 11.86 20.52
N GLU A 64 18.81 12.98 20.81
CA GLU A 64 18.15 14.16 21.37
C GLU A 64 17.13 14.79 20.40
N SER A 65 17.46 14.88 19.12
CA SER A 65 16.53 15.37 18.09
C SER A 65 15.28 14.50 18.01
N MET A 66 15.44 13.18 18.05
CA MET A 66 14.33 12.23 18.10
C MET A 66 13.53 12.36 19.39
N ARG A 67 14.19 12.55 20.55
CA ARG A 67 13.53 12.79 21.84
C ARG A 67 12.67 14.06 21.80
N ARG A 68 13.23 15.19 21.36
CA ARG A 68 12.49 16.47 21.19
C ARG A 68 11.34 16.35 20.19
N ALA A 69 11.52 15.60 19.10
CA ALA A 69 10.45 15.35 18.13
C ALA A 69 9.31 14.52 18.75
N ALA A 70 9.64 13.48 19.53
CA ALA A 70 8.67 12.66 20.26
C ALA A 70 7.92 13.48 21.31
N GLU A 71 8.61 14.31 22.10
CA GLU A 71 8.01 15.23 23.08
C GLU A 71 7.03 16.20 22.41
N ARG A 72 7.42 16.83 21.29
CA ARG A 72 6.52 17.72 20.53
C ARG A 72 5.29 16.99 20.02
N LYS A 73 5.44 15.76 19.53
CA LYS A 73 4.33 14.92 19.08
C LYS A 73 3.41 14.55 20.24
N ALA A 74 3.96 14.15 21.38
CA ALA A 74 3.20 13.81 22.58
C ALA A 74 2.43 15.02 23.11
N ALA A 75 3.06 16.19 23.21
CA ALA A 75 2.41 17.43 23.63
C ALA A 75 1.30 17.84 22.65
N ALA A 76 1.52 17.71 21.34
CA ALA A 76 0.48 17.97 20.35
C ALA A 76 -0.71 17.00 20.48
N GLU A 77 -0.46 15.72 20.73
CA GLU A 77 -1.52 14.74 20.92
C GLU A 77 -2.30 14.97 22.22
N GLN A 78 -1.62 15.34 23.31
CA GLN A 78 -2.28 15.73 24.55
C GLN A 78 -3.17 16.96 24.35
N ARG A 79 -2.70 17.99 23.63
CA ARG A 79 -3.53 19.16 23.27
C ARG A 79 -4.76 18.75 22.46
N ARG A 80 -4.60 17.86 21.48
CA ARG A 80 -5.74 17.32 20.72
C ARG A 80 -6.69 16.51 21.58
N ALA A 81 -6.18 15.67 22.49
CA ALA A 81 -6.98 14.88 23.40
C ALA A 81 -7.80 15.77 24.35
N ARG A 82 -7.18 16.82 24.92
CA ARG A 82 -7.89 17.83 25.70
C ARG A 82 -8.96 18.55 24.87
N GLY A 83 -8.65 18.93 23.64
CA GLY A 83 -9.62 19.53 22.72
C GLY A 83 -10.80 18.59 22.39
N ARG A 84 -10.53 17.30 22.19
CA ARG A 84 -11.57 16.28 21.98
C ARG A 84 -12.44 16.09 23.23
N ALA A 85 -11.83 16.03 24.41
CA ALA A 85 -12.55 15.91 25.67
C ALA A 85 -13.44 17.13 25.94
N TRP A 86 -12.89 18.34 25.73
CA TRP A 86 -13.64 19.59 25.84
C TRP A 86 -14.82 19.62 24.85
N TYR A 87 -14.59 19.27 23.58
CA TYR A 87 -15.65 19.23 22.57
C TYR A 87 -16.70 18.16 22.88
N ALA A 88 -16.32 17.02 23.46
CA ALA A 88 -17.26 15.98 23.87
C ALA A 88 -18.21 16.48 24.97
N GLN A 89 -17.68 17.19 25.96
CA GLN A 89 -18.45 17.79 27.05
C GLN A 89 -19.34 18.95 26.57
N HIS A 90 -18.85 19.79 25.64
CA HIS A 90 -19.53 21.00 25.19
C HIS A 90 -20.22 20.85 23.82
N ARG A 91 -20.42 19.61 23.37
CA ARG A 91 -20.90 19.31 22.00
C ARG A 91 -22.24 19.97 21.69
N ALA A 92 -23.16 19.98 22.66
CA ALA A 92 -24.49 20.56 22.49
C ALA A 92 -24.41 22.08 22.34
N GLN A 93 -23.63 22.75 23.20
CA GLN A 93 -23.43 24.20 23.18
C GLN A 93 -22.77 24.66 21.88
N GLU A 94 -21.72 23.97 21.43
CA GLU A 94 -21.03 24.34 20.19
C GLU A 94 -21.90 24.11 18.95
N ARG A 95 -22.73 23.06 18.95
CA ARG A 95 -23.76 22.88 17.91
C ARG A 95 -24.82 23.98 17.94
N ALA A 96 -25.28 24.39 19.12
CA ALA A 96 -26.24 25.49 19.26
C ALA A 96 -25.64 26.80 18.75
N ARG A 97 -24.41 27.13 19.15
CA ARG A 97 -23.65 28.29 18.65
C ARG A 97 -23.47 28.25 17.13
N SER A 98 -23.09 27.10 16.57
CA SER A 98 -22.93 26.95 15.12
C SER A 98 -24.25 27.09 14.37
N ARG A 99 -25.37 26.58 14.93
CA ARG A 99 -26.71 26.78 14.35
C ARG A 99 -27.14 28.25 14.41
N ALA A 100 -26.96 28.91 15.55
CA ALA A 100 -27.23 30.34 15.72
C ALA A 100 -26.43 31.16 14.70
N PHE A 101 -25.11 30.92 14.59
CA PHE A 101 -24.27 31.60 13.60
C PHE A 101 -24.76 31.41 12.15
N ARG A 102 -25.19 30.19 11.76
CA ARG A 102 -25.73 29.95 10.41
C ARG A 102 -27.05 30.64 10.16
N ARG A 103 -27.89 30.77 11.19
CA ARG A 103 -29.18 31.45 11.13
C ARG A 103 -28.99 32.97 11.04
N ASP A 104 -28.11 33.51 11.88
CA ASP A 104 -27.92 34.94 12.06
C ASP A 104 -26.98 35.54 10.98
N HIS A 105 -26.13 34.71 10.34
CA HIS A 105 -25.20 35.13 9.29
C HIS A 105 -25.19 34.20 8.06
N PRO A 106 -26.30 34.03 7.34
CA PRO A 106 -26.38 33.13 6.19
C PRO A 106 -25.44 33.55 5.05
N GLU A 107 -25.24 34.85 4.83
CA GLU A 107 -24.36 35.36 3.77
C GLU A 107 -22.87 35.06 4.04
N ARG A 108 -22.42 35.18 5.30
CA ARG A 108 -21.04 34.79 5.67
C ARG A 108 -20.79 33.29 5.46
N VAL A 109 -21.80 32.45 5.69
CA VAL A 109 -21.70 31.01 5.44
C VAL A 109 -21.61 30.72 3.94
N ARG A 110 -22.42 31.41 3.12
CA ARG A 110 -22.36 31.30 1.65
C ARG A 110 -21.01 31.76 1.12
N GLU A 111 -20.50 32.89 1.61
CA GLU A 111 -19.20 33.42 1.23
C GLU A 111 -18.06 32.46 1.61
N TYR A 112 -18.05 31.96 2.85
CA TYR A 112 -17.05 30.98 3.28
C TYR A 112 -17.08 29.73 2.39
N ARG A 113 -18.28 29.26 2.04
CA ARG A 113 -18.46 28.13 1.12
C ARG A 113 -17.93 28.44 -0.28
N ARG A 114 -18.20 29.63 -0.84
CA ARG A 114 -17.66 30.07 -2.14
C ARG A 114 -16.14 30.12 -2.11
N ARG A 115 -15.55 30.86 -1.15
CA ARG A 115 -14.09 30.94 -0.96
C ARG A 115 -13.44 29.55 -0.81
N TYR A 116 -14.11 28.63 -0.13
CA TYR A 116 -13.63 27.25 -0.01
C TYR A 116 -13.65 26.50 -1.35
N ILE A 117 -14.73 26.63 -2.13
CA ILE A 117 -14.83 26.02 -3.46
C ILE A 117 -13.77 26.62 -4.39
N ASP A 118 -13.59 27.94 -4.40
CA ASP A 118 -12.64 28.63 -5.27
C ASP A 118 -11.19 28.26 -4.93
N ARG A 119 -10.87 28.13 -3.63
CA ARG A 119 -9.54 27.71 -3.17
C ARG A 119 -9.27 26.21 -3.41
N HIS A 120 -10.31 25.39 -3.42
CA HIS A 120 -10.19 23.93 -3.51
C HIS A 120 -11.21 23.31 -4.48
N PRO A 121 -11.14 23.65 -5.78
CA PRO A 121 -12.15 23.25 -6.76
C PRO A 121 -12.26 21.73 -6.87
N ASP A 122 -11.13 21.03 -6.91
CA ASP A 122 -11.11 19.56 -7.02
C ASP A 122 -11.70 18.86 -5.78
N ARG A 123 -11.40 19.37 -4.58
CA ARG A 123 -11.97 18.81 -3.33
C ARG A 123 -13.46 19.08 -3.23
N ALA A 124 -13.90 20.26 -3.65
CA ALA A 124 -15.32 20.59 -3.69
C ALA A 124 -16.07 19.72 -4.71
N ALA A 125 -15.52 19.54 -5.91
CA ALA A 125 -16.12 18.71 -6.95
C ALA A 125 -16.19 17.23 -6.52
N THR A 126 -15.12 16.69 -5.94
CA THR A 126 -15.10 15.31 -5.41
C THR A 126 -16.11 15.13 -4.28
N ALA A 127 -16.15 16.05 -3.31
CA ALA A 127 -17.12 16.01 -2.22
C ALA A 127 -18.58 16.09 -2.74
N ALA A 128 -18.85 16.96 -3.73
CA ALA A 128 -20.17 17.08 -4.34
C ALA A 128 -20.59 15.80 -5.07
N ARG A 129 -19.67 15.17 -5.82
CA ARG A 129 -19.90 13.87 -6.48
C ARG A 129 -20.20 12.78 -5.45
N GLN A 130 -19.41 12.70 -4.38
CA GLN A 130 -19.62 11.73 -3.30
C GLN A 130 -20.96 11.94 -2.59
N ALA A 131 -21.33 13.19 -2.29
CA ALA A 131 -22.61 13.51 -1.67
C ALA A 131 -23.80 13.16 -2.57
N SER A 132 -23.72 13.50 -3.86
CA SER A 132 -24.72 13.12 -4.86
C SER A 132 -24.86 11.60 -4.97
N GLN A 133 -23.74 10.89 -4.98
CA GLN A 133 -23.73 9.44 -5.06
C GLN A 133 -24.34 8.80 -3.80
N ALA A 134 -23.96 9.28 -2.60
CA ALA A 134 -24.52 8.81 -1.34
C ALA A 134 -26.04 9.05 -1.27
N TRP A 135 -26.54 10.17 -1.81
CA TRP A 135 -27.97 10.42 -1.89
C TRP A 135 -28.69 9.42 -2.78
N ARG A 136 -28.13 9.11 -3.96
CA ARG A 136 -28.68 8.10 -4.88
C ARG A 136 -28.73 6.70 -4.25
N ASP A 137 -27.71 6.37 -3.48
CA ASP A 137 -27.61 5.06 -2.82
C ASP A 137 -28.61 4.89 -1.69
N ARG A 138 -28.86 5.96 -0.92
CA ARG A 138 -29.87 5.98 0.14
C ARG A 138 -31.29 6.04 -0.41
N ASN A 139 -31.48 6.63 -1.59
CA ASN A 139 -32.79 6.83 -2.20
C ASN A 139 -32.85 6.22 -3.61
N PRO A 140 -32.71 4.88 -3.74
CA PRO A 140 -32.72 4.22 -5.04
C PRO A 140 -34.07 4.40 -5.74
N ASP A 141 -35.17 4.37 -5.00
CA ASP A 141 -36.52 4.53 -5.56
C ASP A 141 -36.79 5.94 -6.06
N ALA A 142 -36.41 6.95 -5.28
CA ALA A 142 -36.54 8.35 -5.69
C ALA A 142 -35.70 8.63 -6.95
N THR A 143 -34.48 8.10 -6.99
CA THR A 143 -33.61 8.20 -8.17
C THR A 143 -34.22 7.53 -9.40
N ARG A 144 -34.81 6.33 -9.24
CA ARG A 144 -35.49 5.62 -10.33
C ARG A 144 -36.75 6.35 -10.81
N ARG A 145 -37.53 6.93 -9.90
CA ARG A 145 -38.69 7.78 -10.25
C ARG A 145 -38.23 8.99 -11.05
N GLN A 146 -37.27 9.75 -10.54
CA GLN A 146 -36.71 10.92 -11.22
C GLN A 146 -36.16 10.58 -12.62
N GLN A 147 -35.48 9.44 -12.78
CA GLN A 147 -35.00 8.98 -14.09
C GLN A 147 -36.14 8.63 -15.05
N ARG A 148 -37.20 7.97 -14.55
CA ARG A 148 -38.40 7.66 -15.34
C ARG A 148 -39.11 8.94 -15.77
N ASP A 149 -39.27 9.89 -14.86
CA ASP A 149 -39.92 11.17 -15.15
C ASP A 149 -39.11 11.99 -16.14
N ALA A 150 -37.78 12.04 -16.00
CA ALA A 150 -36.90 12.71 -16.95
C ALA A 150 -36.87 12.01 -18.33
N ALA A 151 -37.02 10.69 -18.37
CA ALA A 151 -37.15 9.95 -19.64
C ALA A 151 -38.52 10.22 -20.30
N ARG A 152 -39.59 10.26 -19.51
CA ARG A 152 -40.93 10.62 -19.97
C ARG A 152 -40.96 12.04 -20.51
N LYS A 153 -40.47 13.03 -19.75
CA LYS A 153 -40.38 14.43 -20.20
C LYS A 153 -39.62 14.55 -21.51
N ARG A 154 -38.43 13.95 -21.64
CA ARG A 154 -37.70 13.98 -22.92
C ARG A 154 -38.48 13.42 -24.11
N ARG A 155 -39.29 12.38 -23.90
CA ARG A 155 -40.14 11.80 -24.94
C ARG A 155 -41.30 12.72 -25.30
N ASP A 156 -41.87 13.40 -24.30
CA ASP A 156 -43.01 14.29 -24.46
C ASP A 156 -42.57 15.66 -25.04
N ASP A 157 -41.38 16.16 -24.67
CA ASP A 157 -40.79 17.44 -25.10
C ASP A 157 -40.21 17.37 -26.54
N ASP A 158 -39.55 16.26 -26.92
CA ASP A 158 -38.99 16.04 -28.26
C ASP A 158 -39.27 14.61 -28.75
N PRO A 159 -40.49 14.35 -29.28
CA PRO A 159 -40.88 13.02 -29.73
C PRO A 159 -40.04 12.50 -30.89
N ASP A 160 -39.65 13.38 -31.82
CA ASP A 160 -38.93 13.00 -33.03
C ASP A 160 -37.44 12.76 -32.76
N GLY A 161 -36.82 13.56 -31.89
CA GLY A 161 -35.47 13.27 -31.38
C GLY A 161 -35.43 11.97 -30.59
N TYR A 162 -36.44 11.69 -29.77
CA TYR A 162 -36.56 10.40 -29.09
C TYR A 162 -36.68 9.23 -30.07
N ARG A 163 -37.51 9.35 -31.12
CA ARG A 163 -37.63 8.32 -32.18
C ARG A 163 -36.30 8.06 -32.90
N ARG A 164 -35.57 9.12 -33.28
CA ARG A 164 -34.23 9.01 -33.91
C ARG A 164 -33.24 8.33 -32.97
N TRP A 165 -33.17 8.78 -31.72
CA TRP A 165 -32.31 8.19 -30.69
C TRP A 165 -32.64 6.72 -30.44
N TYR A 166 -33.93 6.38 -30.38
CA TYR A 166 -34.41 5.02 -30.18
C TYR A 166 -34.00 4.10 -31.34
N ARG A 167 -34.21 4.52 -32.60
CA ARG A 167 -33.75 3.76 -33.77
C ARG A 167 -32.24 3.53 -33.77
N GLN A 168 -31.46 4.56 -33.46
CA GLN A 168 -29.99 4.47 -33.43
C GLN A 168 -29.49 3.55 -32.29
N ASN A 169 -30.17 3.55 -31.13
CA ASN A 169 -29.78 2.70 -30.00
C ASN A 169 -30.32 1.27 -30.11
N LEU A 170 -31.42 1.05 -30.83
CA LEU A 170 -32.03 -0.27 -30.99
C LEU A 170 -31.05 -1.25 -31.67
N GLU A 171 -30.39 -0.82 -32.75
CA GLU A 171 -29.43 -1.70 -33.42
C GLU A 171 -28.20 -1.97 -32.55
N ARG A 172 -27.78 -0.98 -31.76
CA ARG A 172 -26.70 -1.16 -30.78
C ARG A 172 -27.07 -2.16 -29.68
N GLN A 173 -28.31 -2.14 -29.22
CA GLN A 173 -28.82 -3.12 -28.24
C GLN A 173 -28.91 -4.53 -28.86
N ARG A 174 -29.39 -4.64 -30.10
CA ARG A 174 -29.42 -5.90 -30.85
C ARG A 174 -28.04 -6.48 -31.07
N ALA A 175 -27.06 -5.64 -31.45
CA ALA A 175 -25.67 -6.05 -31.62
C ALA A 175 -25.08 -6.64 -30.32
N ARG A 176 -25.29 -5.98 -29.18
CA ARG A 176 -24.87 -6.51 -27.86
C ARG A 176 -25.52 -7.85 -27.54
N GLY A 177 -26.80 -8.02 -27.90
CA GLY A 177 -27.51 -9.30 -27.75
C GLY A 177 -26.86 -10.42 -28.58
N ARG A 178 -26.52 -10.14 -29.84
CA ARG A 178 -25.82 -11.08 -30.72
C ARG A 178 -24.44 -11.45 -30.19
N GLU A 179 -23.66 -10.48 -29.71
CA GLU A 179 -22.35 -10.72 -29.09
C GLU A 179 -22.45 -11.58 -27.83
N ALA A 180 -23.40 -11.28 -26.94
CA ALA A 180 -23.64 -12.06 -25.73
C ALA A 180 -24.04 -13.51 -26.06
N SER A 181 -24.85 -13.72 -27.10
CA SER A 181 -25.21 -15.06 -27.59
C SER A 181 -23.99 -15.80 -28.14
N ARG A 182 -23.18 -15.15 -28.98
CA ARG A 182 -21.93 -15.75 -29.52
C ARG A 182 -20.97 -16.14 -28.40
N LEU A 183 -20.83 -15.31 -27.37
CA LEU A 183 -20.02 -15.60 -26.20
C LEU A 183 -20.52 -16.83 -25.45
N ARG A 184 -21.84 -16.95 -25.21
CA ARG A 184 -22.43 -18.13 -24.56
C ARG A 184 -22.16 -19.41 -25.37
N THR A 185 -22.31 -19.36 -26.69
CA THR A 185 -22.04 -20.50 -27.56
C THR A 185 -20.56 -20.91 -27.50
N ARG A 186 -19.63 -19.95 -27.54
CA ARG A 186 -18.18 -20.21 -27.41
C ARG A 186 -17.83 -20.83 -26.07
N LEU A 187 -18.38 -20.31 -24.96
CA LEU A 187 -18.16 -20.88 -23.63
C LEU A 187 -18.67 -22.32 -23.55
N LYS A 188 -19.87 -22.58 -24.10
CA LYS A 188 -20.45 -23.93 -24.17
C LYS A 188 -19.58 -24.89 -24.98
N GLN A 189 -19.05 -24.46 -26.13
CA GLN A 189 -18.14 -25.26 -26.97
C GLN A 189 -16.84 -25.61 -26.24
N LEU A 190 -16.35 -24.72 -25.37
CA LEU A 190 -15.15 -24.95 -24.54
C LEU A 190 -15.46 -25.77 -23.26
N GLY A 191 -16.69 -26.26 -23.07
CA GLY A 191 -17.10 -26.97 -21.85
C GLY A 191 -17.16 -26.07 -20.60
N LEU A 192 -17.05 -24.75 -20.77
CA LEU A 192 -17.10 -23.79 -19.68
C LEU A 192 -18.55 -23.41 -19.37
N PRO A 193 -18.98 -23.44 -18.10
CA PRO A 193 -20.33 -23.02 -17.75
C PRO A 193 -20.52 -21.54 -18.13
N PRO A 194 -21.68 -21.18 -18.71
CA PRO A 194 -21.97 -19.79 -19.02
C PRO A 194 -21.95 -18.98 -17.73
N ARG A 195 -21.33 -17.80 -17.78
CA ARG A 195 -21.21 -16.92 -16.62
C ARG A 195 -22.60 -16.62 -16.05
N GLN A 196 -22.91 -17.15 -14.86
CA GLN A 196 -24.08 -16.73 -14.09
C GLN A 196 -23.80 -15.33 -13.56
N ILE A 197 -24.36 -14.31 -14.21
CA ILE A 197 -24.26 -12.93 -13.75
C ILE A 197 -25.45 -12.71 -12.81
N HIS A 198 -25.20 -12.77 -11.51
CA HIS A 198 -26.17 -12.24 -10.56
C HIS A 198 -26.29 -10.73 -10.79
N HIS A 199 -27.45 -10.31 -11.27
CA HIS A 199 -27.75 -8.90 -11.49
C HIS A 199 -27.96 -8.23 -10.13
N VAL A 200 -26.89 -7.71 -9.55
CA VAL A 200 -26.91 -6.89 -8.34
C VAL A 200 -26.93 -5.43 -8.77
N TYR A 201 -27.81 -4.61 -8.18
CA TYR A 201 -27.88 -3.21 -8.53
C TYR A 201 -26.59 -2.47 -8.10
N ALA A 202 -26.26 -1.37 -8.79
CA ALA A 202 -25.00 -0.66 -8.53
C ALA A 202 -24.88 -0.11 -7.10
N ASN A 203 -25.99 0.23 -6.45
CA ASN A 203 -26.04 0.63 -5.04
C ASN A 203 -25.78 -0.57 -4.11
N GLU A 204 -26.39 -1.72 -4.38
CA GLU A 204 -26.16 -2.96 -3.63
C GLU A 204 -24.74 -3.46 -3.77
N LYS A 205 -24.16 -3.40 -4.99
CA LYS A 205 -22.75 -3.72 -5.23
C LYS A 205 -21.85 -2.86 -4.35
N ARG A 206 -22.05 -1.54 -4.35
CA ARG A 206 -21.24 -0.62 -3.53
C ARG A 206 -21.48 -0.79 -2.03
N ALA A 207 -22.71 -1.14 -1.62
CA ALA A 207 -23.00 -1.51 -0.24
C ALA A 207 -22.27 -2.80 0.17
N ASN A 208 -22.23 -3.80 -0.71
CA ASN A 208 -21.49 -5.04 -0.50
C ASN A 208 -19.98 -4.79 -0.47
N ASP A 209 -19.45 -3.98 -1.38
CA ASP A 209 -18.03 -3.57 -1.38
C ASP A 209 -17.69 -2.86 -0.06
N THR A 210 -18.53 -1.92 0.39
CA THR A 210 -18.34 -1.23 1.68
C THR A 210 -18.43 -2.19 2.87
N ARG A 211 -19.37 -3.15 2.84
CA ARG A 211 -19.48 -4.19 3.87
C ARG A 211 -18.25 -5.10 3.88
N ALA A 212 -17.75 -5.48 2.71
CA ALA A 212 -16.54 -6.28 2.56
C ALA A 212 -15.33 -5.52 3.08
N ASP A 213 -15.14 -4.27 2.67
CA ASP A 213 -14.06 -3.41 3.17
C ASP A 213 -14.11 -3.26 4.68
N ASN A 214 -15.28 -2.94 5.25
CA ASN A 214 -15.45 -2.90 6.70
C ASN A 214 -15.14 -4.26 7.33
N PHE A 215 -15.57 -5.36 6.70
CA PHE A 215 -15.31 -6.70 7.18
C PHE A 215 -13.81 -7.03 7.20
N PHE A 216 -13.03 -6.66 6.19
CA PHE A 216 -11.59 -6.99 6.12
C PHE A 216 -10.70 -5.98 6.88
N THR A 217 -11.11 -4.72 6.98
CA THR A 217 -10.32 -3.66 7.65
C THR A 217 -10.55 -3.59 9.15
N THR A 218 -11.68 -4.07 9.66
CA THR A 218 -11.97 -4.08 11.10
C THR A 218 -10.99 -4.98 11.84
N ARG A 219 -10.16 -4.36 12.72
CA ARG A 219 -9.30 -5.11 13.65
C ARG A 219 -10.17 -5.78 14.70
N ARG A 220 -10.17 -7.11 14.70
CA ARG A 220 -10.92 -7.94 15.64
C ARG A 220 -10.00 -8.57 16.68
N ASN A 221 -10.48 -8.66 17.92
CA ASN A 221 -9.79 -9.38 18.99
C ASN A 221 -9.93 -10.90 18.81
N ALA A 222 -9.27 -11.70 19.65
CA ALA A 222 -9.25 -13.16 19.52
C ALA A 222 -10.66 -13.78 19.62
N ALA A 223 -11.46 -13.33 20.60
CA ALA A 223 -12.84 -13.80 20.78
C ALA A 223 -13.74 -13.50 19.58
N GLN A 224 -13.67 -12.29 19.01
CA GLN A 224 -14.42 -11.90 17.81
C GLN A 224 -14.00 -12.70 16.57
N LYS A 225 -12.72 -13.04 16.45
CA LYS A 225 -12.23 -13.92 15.37
C LYS A 225 -12.75 -15.34 15.53
N GLN A 226 -12.83 -15.84 16.76
CA GLN A 226 -13.37 -17.16 17.05
C GLN A 226 -14.88 -17.22 16.77
N ALA A 227 -15.65 -16.22 17.21
CA ALA A 227 -17.06 -16.10 16.87
C ALA A 227 -17.30 -16.08 15.35
N LEU A 228 -16.52 -15.29 14.60
CA LEU A 228 -16.62 -15.28 13.13
C LEU A 228 -16.24 -16.61 12.48
N ARG A 229 -15.28 -17.35 13.04
CA ARG A 229 -14.97 -18.70 12.56
C ARG A 229 -16.16 -19.64 12.75
N HIS A 230 -16.85 -19.54 13.87
CA HIS A 230 -18.06 -20.32 14.10
C HIS A 230 -19.21 -19.93 13.15
N GLU A 231 -19.38 -18.65 12.83
CA GLU A 231 -20.41 -18.17 11.90
C GLU A 231 -20.11 -18.50 10.42
N LEU A 232 -18.84 -18.48 10.01
CA LEU A 232 -18.44 -18.64 8.60
C LEU A 232 -18.12 -20.08 8.20
N ASP A 233 -17.95 -20.97 9.17
CA ASP A 233 -17.68 -22.38 8.91
C ASP A 233 -18.98 -23.18 9.01
N PRO A 234 -19.66 -23.48 7.88
CA PRO A 234 -20.90 -24.25 7.90
C PRO A 234 -20.69 -25.64 8.51
N LEU A 235 -19.46 -26.18 8.48
CA LEU A 235 -19.11 -27.42 9.14
C LEU A 235 -18.93 -27.27 10.65
N ALA A 236 -18.58 -26.08 11.15
CA ALA A 236 -18.49 -25.80 12.59
C ALA A 236 -19.86 -25.77 13.25
N HIS A 237 -20.91 -25.30 12.57
CA HIS A 237 -22.29 -25.42 13.08
C HIS A 237 -22.72 -26.89 13.19
N THR A 238 -22.39 -27.75 12.22
CA THR A 238 -22.63 -29.19 12.36
C THR A 238 -21.77 -29.82 13.44
N ARG A 239 -20.49 -29.45 13.58
CA ARG A 239 -19.61 -30.00 14.62
C ARG A 239 -20.04 -29.59 16.02
N VAL A 240 -20.40 -28.33 16.24
CA VAL A 240 -20.91 -27.82 17.52
C VAL A 240 -22.30 -28.37 17.83
N ALA A 241 -23.17 -28.54 16.82
CA ALA A 241 -24.46 -29.22 17.00
C ALA A 241 -24.28 -30.71 17.35
N ILE A 242 -23.34 -31.41 16.71
CA ILE A 242 -23.01 -32.81 17.02
C ILE A 242 -22.38 -32.93 18.42
N LEU A 243 -21.48 -32.02 18.79
CA LEU A 243 -20.85 -31.99 20.11
C LEU A 243 -21.84 -31.61 21.23
N SER A 244 -22.70 -30.62 21.01
CA SER A 244 -23.73 -30.25 22.00
C SER A 244 -24.87 -31.27 22.10
N ALA A 245 -25.20 -31.99 21.01
CA ALA A 245 -26.09 -33.15 21.06
C ALA A 245 -25.46 -34.30 21.86
N ARG A 246 -24.15 -34.52 21.72
CA ARG A 246 -23.39 -35.47 22.52
C ARG A 246 -23.34 -35.07 24.00
N ASP A 247 -23.09 -33.80 24.32
CA ASP A 247 -23.02 -33.30 25.69
C ASP A 247 -24.36 -33.41 26.44
N ARG A 248 -25.49 -33.23 25.74
CA ARG A 248 -26.83 -33.48 26.30
C ARG A 248 -27.09 -34.96 26.60
N ILE A 249 -26.43 -35.87 25.89
CA ILE A 249 -26.57 -37.31 26.08
C ILE A 249 -25.64 -37.80 27.21
N THR A 250 -24.46 -37.19 27.39
CA THR A 250 -23.43 -37.72 28.30
C THR A 250 -23.18 -36.91 29.58
N GLY A 251 -23.77 -35.71 29.74
CA GLY A 251 -23.87 -35.00 31.04
C GLY A 251 -22.55 -34.68 31.76
N THR A 252 -21.40 -34.71 31.09
CA THR A 252 -20.07 -34.55 31.71
C THR A 252 -19.19 -33.66 30.84
N ALA A 253 -18.52 -32.67 31.48
CA ALA A 253 -17.56 -31.80 30.81
C ALA A 253 -16.36 -32.62 30.29
N PRO A 254 -15.79 -32.29 29.12
CA PRO A 254 -14.85 -33.19 28.47
C PRO A 254 -13.48 -33.08 29.11
N GLU A 255 -13.06 -34.14 29.80
CA GLU A 255 -11.65 -34.53 29.77
C GLU A 255 -11.32 -34.87 28.31
N ALA A 256 -10.28 -34.25 27.76
CA ALA A 256 -9.83 -34.53 26.39
C ALA A 256 -9.62 -36.04 26.25
N SER A 257 -10.49 -36.71 25.49
CA SER A 257 -10.43 -38.15 25.35
C SER A 257 -9.02 -38.57 24.92
N SER A 258 -8.49 -39.66 25.46
CA SER A 258 -7.17 -40.21 25.11
C SER A 258 -6.90 -40.21 23.60
N SER A 259 -7.93 -40.43 22.78
CA SER A 259 -7.88 -40.38 21.32
C SER A 259 -7.47 -39.02 20.71
N GLU A 260 -7.77 -37.90 21.35
CA GLU A 260 -7.37 -36.57 20.88
C GLU A 260 -5.90 -36.27 21.19
N LEU A 261 -5.44 -36.67 22.38
CA LEU A 261 -4.03 -36.60 22.78
C LEU A 261 -3.17 -37.52 21.90
N GLU A 262 -3.66 -38.71 21.56
CA GLU A 262 -3.02 -39.63 20.64
C GLU A 262 -2.91 -39.04 19.23
N ARG A 263 -3.98 -38.42 18.71
CA ARG A 263 -3.96 -37.71 17.42
C ARG A 263 -2.97 -36.54 17.43
N GLU A 264 -2.92 -35.75 18.49
CA GLU A 264 -1.95 -34.67 18.61
C GLU A 264 -0.51 -35.21 18.67
N SER A 265 -0.29 -36.33 19.35
CA SER A 265 1.02 -37.00 19.40
C SER A 265 1.45 -37.58 18.05
N ALA A 266 0.50 -38.11 17.26
CA ALA A 266 0.74 -38.64 15.92
C ALA A 266 1.12 -37.52 14.95
N LEU A 267 0.37 -36.42 14.96
CA LEU A 267 0.68 -35.22 14.16
C LEU A 267 2.05 -34.62 14.52
N LYS A 268 2.44 -34.62 15.81
CA LYS A 268 3.78 -34.18 16.24
C LYS A 268 4.88 -35.11 15.72
N ARG A 269 4.66 -36.44 15.71
CA ARG A 269 5.62 -37.42 15.19
C ARG A 269 5.77 -37.35 13.67
N GLU A 270 4.68 -37.29 12.93
CA GLU A 270 4.69 -37.07 11.48
C GLU A 270 5.41 -35.77 11.12
N TRP A 271 5.20 -34.72 11.91
CA TRP A 271 5.87 -33.45 11.74
C TRP A 271 7.38 -33.53 11.98
N GLN A 272 7.81 -34.17 13.06
CA GLN A 272 9.23 -34.37 13.33
C GLN A 272 9.89 -35.19 12.21
N ALA A 273 9.24 -36.27 11.76
CA ALA A 273 9.71 -37.07 10.62
C ALA A 273 9.85 -36.23 9.35
N TRP A 274 8.88 -35.35 9.06
CA TRP A 274 8.95 -34.45 7.92
C TRP A 274 10.08 -33.43 8.02
N LEU A 275 10.32 -32.84 9.20
CA LEU A 275 11.45 -31.94 9.44
C LEU A 275 12.80 -32.63 9.24
N HIS A 276 12.92 -33.89 9.66
CA HIS A 276 14.12 -34.70 9.42
C HIS A 276 14.31 -35.05 7.93
N ALA A 277 13.22 -35.25 7.17
CA ALA A 277 13.27 -35.50 5.73
C ALA A 277 13.51 -34.23 4.89
N LEU A 278 13.32 -33.04 5.47
CA LEU A 278 13.33 -31.78 4.77
C LEU A 278 14.66 -31.45 4.05
N PRO A 279 15.85 -31.64 4.66
CA PRO A 279 17.12 -31.41 3.97
C PRO A 279 17.27 -32.28 2.71
N THR A 280 16.84 -33.54 2.79
CA THR A 280 16.87 -34.49 1.67
C THR A 280 15.89 -34.09 0.56
N LEU A 281 14.68 -33.66 0.93
CA LEU A 281 13.69 -33.17 -0.03
C LEU A 281 14.14 -31.90 -0.74
N ILE A 282 14.74 -30.95 0.00
CA ILE A 282 15.31 -29.73 -0.56
C ILE A 282 16.48 -30.09 -1.47
N GLY A 283 17.43 -30.90 -1.02
CA GLY A 283 18.57 -31.31 -1.84
C GLY A 283 18.16 -32.02 -3.14
N GLY A 284 17.17 -32.91 -3.07
CA GLY A 284 16.60 -33.57 -4.26
C GLY A 284 15.91 -32.59 -5.21
N TYR A 285 15.18 -31.61 -4.68
CA TYR A 285 14.55 -30.55 -5.48
C TYR A 285 15.60 -29.66 -6.15
N GLU A 286 16.61 -29.22 -5.40
CA GLU A 286 17.70 -28.40 -5.89
C GLU A 286 18.41 -29.08 -7.07
N ASN A 287 18.73 -30.36 -6.94
CA ASN A 287 19.39 -31.12 -8.00
C ASN A 287 18.55 -31.22 -9.28
N ARG A 288 17.23 -31.47 -9.15
CA ARG A 288 16.32 -31.56 -10.31
C ARG A 288 16.14 -30.24 -11.04
N HIS A 289 16.14 -29.12 -10.33
CA HIS A 289 15.78 -27.82 -10.90
C HIS A 289 16.96 -26.88 -11.15
N ARG A 290 18.18 -27.23 -10.71
CA ARG A 290 19.38 -26.41 -10.87
C ARG A 290 19.64 -26.01 -12.32
N ALA A 291 19.58 -26.96 -13.26
CA ALA A 291 19.86 -26.70 -14.67
C ALA A 291 18.84 -25.72 -15.30
N ARG A 292 17.55 -25.94 -15.04
CA ARG A 292 16.48 -25.03 -15.50
C ARG A 292 16.66 -23.62 -14.96
N ILE A 293 16.89 -23.47 -13.66
CA ILE A 293 17.02 -22.15 -13.02
C ILE A 293 18.32 -21.46 -13.45
N ALA A 294 19.41 -22.20 -13.66
CA ALA A 294 20.65 -21.64 -14.21
C ALA A 294 20.42 -21.03 -15.60
N GLU A 295 19.66 -21.72 -16.45
CA GLU A 295 19.32 -21.24 -17.78
C GLU A 295 18.42 -20.01 -17.77
N GLU A 296 17.39 -19.97 -16.91
CA GLU A 296 16.56 -18.78 -16.70
C GLU A 296 17.38 -17.58 -16.26
N VAL A 297 18.31 -17.77 -15.31
CA VAL A 297 19.21 -16.71 -14.82
C VAL A 297 20.16 -16.24 -15.93
N ARG A 298 20.64 -17.16 -16.77
CA ARG A 298 21.48 -16.83 -17.94
C ARG A 298 20.72 -15.94 -18.93
N MET A 299 19.50 -16.31 -19.29
CA MET A 299 18.66 -15.52 -20.20
C MET A 299 18.33 -14.13 -19.63
N ASP A 300 18.00 -14.05 -18.34
CA ASP A 300 17.74 -12.76 -17.68
C ASP A 300 19.00 -11.89 -17.60
N SER A 301 20.18 -12.50 -17.44
CA SER A 301 21.46 -11.79 -17.44
C SER A 301 21.74 -11.18 -18.81
N VAL A 302 21.51 -11.93 -19.90
CA VAL A 302 21.60 -11.43 -21.28
C VAL A 302 20.62 -10.27 -21.49
N ALA A 303 19.35 -10.43 -21.10
CA ALA A 303 18.35 -9.36 -21.21
C ALA A 303 18.76 -8.10 -20.44
N ARG A 304 19.43 -8.22 -19.29
CA ARG A 304 19.94 -7.05 -18.55
C ARG A 304 21.02 -6.31 -19.33
N THR A 305 21.92 -7.03 -19.98
CA THR A 305 22.97 -6.39 -20.79
C THR A 305 22.39 -5.64 -21.98
N THR A 306 21.34 -6.17 -22.64
CA THR A 306 20.67 -5.46 -23.74
C THR A 306 19.95 -4.19 -23.29
N PHE A 307 19.53 -4.12 -22.03
CA PHE A 307 18.98 -2.90 -21.39
C PHE A 307 20.03 -1.99 -20.72
N GLY A 308 21.33 -2.21 -20.97
CA GLY A 308 22.40 -1.37 -20.41
C GLY A 308 22.60 -1.52 -18.89
N ARG A 309 22.17 -2.64 -18.31
CA ARG A 309 22.37 -2.96 -16.88
C ARG A 309 23.48 -3.99 -16.72
N ALA A 310 24.14 -3.97 -15.56
CA ALA A 310 25.12 -4.98 -15.22
C ALA A 310 24.50 -6.40 -15.23
N PRO A 311 25.21 -7.40 -15.78
CA PRO A 311 24.76 -8.80 -15.78
C PRO A 311 24.66 -9.34 -14.35
N TYR A 312 23.93 -10.45 -14.19
CA TYR A 312 23.89 -11.16 -12.92
C TYR A 312 25.18 -11.94 -12.67
N ASP A 313 25.57 -12.05 -11.40
CA ASP A 313 26.47 -13.09 -10.91
C ASP A 313 25.72 -14.43 -10.96
N LEU A 314 25.98 -15.22 -12.02
CA LEU A 314 25.16 -16.39 -12.34
C LEU A 314 25.13 -17.40 -11.17
N PRO A 315 26.27 -17.84 -10.58
CA PRO A 315 26.24 -18.76 -9.44
C PRO A 315 25.43 -18.23 -8.24
N ALA A 316 25.62 -16.97 -7.86
CA ALA A 316 24.94 -16.39 -6.70
C ALA A 316 23.43 -16.23 -6.94
N GLU A 317 23.05 -15.75 -8.12
CA GLU A 317 21.65 -15.54 -8.49
C GLU A 317 20.91 -16.86 -8.70
N THR A 318 21.55 -17.86 -9.32
CA THR A 318 21.00 -19.23 -9.43
C THR A 318 20.78 -19.83 -8.05
N ALA A 319 21.77 -19.75 -7.13
CA ALA A 319 21.62 -20.26 -5.77
C ALA A 319 20.46 -19.56 -5.03
N ARG A 320 20.32 -18.24 -5.19
CA ARG A 320 19.23 -17.47 -4.60
C ARG A 320 17.86 -17.91 -5.10
N ARG A 321 17.69 -18.03 -6.43
CA ARG A 321 16.41 -18.44 -7.03
C ARG A 321 16.07 -19.89 -6.71
N LEU A 322 17.06 -20.77 -6.69
CA LEU A 322 16.90 -22.18 -6.35
C LEU A 322 16.38 -22.34 -4.91
N ARG A 323 16.95 -21.62 -3.94
CA ARG A 323 16.44 -21.60 -2.55
C ARG A 323 15.03 -21.03 -2.46
N ALA A 324 14.73 -19.97 -3.20
CA ALA A 324 13.40 -19.38 -3.22
C ALA A 324 12.34 -20.34 -3.80
N ASP A 325 12.68 -21.08 -4.86
CA ASP A 325 11.78 -22.06 -5.47
C ASP A 325 11.61 -23.31 -4.59
N ALA A 326 12.70 -23.81 -3.99
CA ALA A 326 12.66 -24.88 -3.01
C ALA A 326 11.82 -24.51 -1.77
N PHE A 327 11.93 -23.26 -1.28
CA PHE A 327 11.08 -22.76 -0.20
C PHE A 327 9.62 -22.72 -0.60
N ARG A 328 9.28 -22.21 -1.80
CA ARG A 328 7.89 -22.19 -2.29
C ARG A 328 7.32 -23.60 -2.41
N HIS A 329 8.09 -24.53 -2.94
CA HIS A 329 7.69 -25.93 -3.07
C HIS A 329 7.44 -26.56 -1.69
N ALA A 330 8.38 -26.43 -0.75
CA ALA A 330 8.21 -26.93 0.61
C ALA A 330 7.06 -26.25 1.35
N ALA A 331 6.88 -24.94 1.16
CA ALA A 331 5.80 -24.17 1.77
C ALA A 331 4.42 -24.58 1.22
N ALA A 332 4.30 -24.93 -0.06
CA ALA A 332 3.04 -25.40 -0.63
C ALA A 332 2.50 -26.66 0.07
N HIS A 333 3.39 -27.53 0.55
CA HIS A 333 3.01 -28.68 1.37
C HIS A 333 2.58 -28.30 2.80
N LEU A 334 2.96 -27.12 3.28
CA LEU A 334 2.62 -26.61 4.62
C LEU A 334 1.37 -25.70 4.64
N VAL A 335 1.06 -25.01 3.55
CA VAL A 335 -0.06 -24.06 3.46
C VAL A 335 -1.42 -24.64 3.90
N PRO A 336 -1.78 -25.91 3.64
CA PRO A 336 -3.04 -26.48 4.11
C PRO A 336 -3.19 -26.49 5.64
N THR A 337 -2.09 -26.43 6.38
CA THR A 337 -2.10 -26.49 7.86
C THR A 337 -2.27 -25.12 8.53
N GLY A 338 -2.19 -24.01 7.78
CA GLY A 338 -2.39 -22.64 8.31
C GLY A 338 -1.37 -22.18 9.36
N ASP A 339 -0.29 -22.94 9.56
CA ASP A 339 0.60 -22.80 10.71
C ASP A 339 1.79 -21.87 10.41
N ARG A 340 1.68 -20.63 10.88
CA ARG A 340 2.67 -19.56 10.63
C ARG A 340 4.03 -19.84 11.26
N ASP A 341 4.07 -20.54 12.39
CA ASP A 341 5.31 -20.84 13.09
C ASP A 341 6.13 -21.88 12.32
N LYS A 342 5.45 -22.81 11.64
CA LYS A 342 6.08 -23.79 10.75
C LYS A 342 6.73 -23.13 9.54
N LEU A 343 6.05 -22.16 8.90
CA LEU A 343 6.64 -21.38 7.80
C LEU A 343 7.86 -20.56 8.25
N ALA A 344 7.81 -19.98 9.46
CA ALA A 344 8.94 -19.22 10.01
C ALA A 344 10.17 -20.10 10.30
N ARG A 345 9.96 -21.36 10.72
CA ARG A 345 11.05 -22.34 10.92
C ARG A 345 11.61 -22.84 9.60
N LEU A 346 10.76 -23.14 8.61
CA LEU A 346 11.19 -23.50 7.26
C LEU A 346 12.04 -22.39 6.63
N HIS A 347 11.62 -21.13 6.79
CA HIS A 347 12.36 -19.98 6.29
C HIS A 347 13.75 -19.89 6.93
N ARG A 348 13.85 -20.09 8.25
CA ARG A 348 15.16 -20.15 8.92
C ARG A 348 16.02 -21.28 8.37
N LEU A 349 15.48 -22.48 8.19
CA LEU A 349 16.27 -23.61 7.65
C LEU A 349 16.80 -23.35 6.23
N VAL A 350 15.99 -22.74 5.36
CA VAL A 350 16.39 -22.47 3.97
C VAL A 350 17.35 -21.28 3.85
N TYR A 351 17.22 -20.26 4.71
CA TYR A 351 17.96 -19.00 4.56
C TYR A 351 19.04 -18.73 5.63
N ALA A 352 19.10 -19.48 6.74
CA ALA A 352 20.08 -19.23 7.81
C ALA A 352 21.54 -19.46 7.40
N ALA A 353 21.80 -20.23 6.33
CA ALA A 353 23.17 -20.48 5.87
C ALA A 353 23.83 -19.28 5.16
N SER A 354 23.09 -18.24 4.76
CA SER A 354 23.66 -17.08 4.02
C SER A 354 23.95 -15.83 4.85
N GLU A 355 23.51 -15.77 6.11
CA GLU A 355 23.71 -14.55 6.93
C GLU A 355 25.11 -14.48 7.59
N GLY A 356 25.95 -15.52 7.43
CA GLY A 356 27.25 -15.64 8.11
C GLY A 356 28.49 -15.10 7.38
N ALA A 357 28.39 -14.68 6.10
CA ALA A 357 29.56 -14.15 5.38
C ALA A 357 29.40 -12.63 5.20
N PRO A 358 30.14 -11.78 5.94
CA PRO A 358 30.14 -10.35 5.66
C PRO A 358 30.64 -10.15 4.24
N HIS A 359 29.78 -9.64 3.36
CA HIS A 359 30.17 -9.17 2.04
C HIS A 359 31.25 -8.10 2.19
N ARG A 360 32.51 -8.52 2.12
CA ARG A 360 33.66 -7.65 1.90
C ARG A 360 33.45 -7.06 0.52
N GLN A 361 32.96 -5.83 0.46
CA GLN A 361 32.86 -5.06 -0.77
C GLN A 361 34.25 -5.01 -1.39
N VAL A 362 34.49 -5.84 -2.41
CA VAL A 362 35.67 -5.74 -3.26
C VAL A 362 35.51 -4.43 -4.02
N ARG A 363 36.23 -3.40 -3.58
CA ARG A 363 36.44 -2.18 -4.36
C ARG A 363 37.14 -2.60 -5.65
N LEU A 364 36.41 -2.57 -6.76
CA LEU A 364 37.03 -2.63 -8.08
C LEU A 364 37.94 -1.40 -8.24
N PRO A 365 39.20 -1.56 -8.69
CA PRO A 365 40.05 -0.43 -9.00
C PRO A 365 39.45 0.34 -10.18
N HIS A 366 39.27 1.64 -10.00
CA HIS A 366 39.03 2.55 -11.11
C HIS A 366 40.22 2.48 -12.05
N THR A 367 40.01 1.95 -13.26
CA THR A 367 40.92 2.16 -14.38
C THR A 367 40.70 3.58 -14.87
N ASP A 368 41.58 4.48 -14.45
CA ASP A 368 41.74 5.79 -15.06
C ASP A 368 42.25 5.61 -16.50
N GLY A 369 41.32 5.64 -17.44
CA GLY A 369 41.62 5.72 -18.87
C GLY A 369 42.14 7.10 -19.20
N SER A 370 43.47 7.27 -19.12
CA SER A 370 44.18 8.39 -19.72
C SER A 370 44.18 8.23 -21.25
N VAL A 371 43.24 8.89 -21.90
CA VAL A 371 43.24 9.07 -23.36
C VAL A 371 44.36 10.06 -23.68
N THR A 372 45.53 9.53 -24.03
CA THR A 372 46.60 10.30 -24.68
C THR A 372 46.25 10.41 -26.17
N ALA A 373 46.00 11.64 -26.61
CA ALA A 373 45.83 11.96 -28.02
C ALA A 373 47.16 11.79 -28.78
N PRO A 374 47.17 11.20 -29.98
CA PRO A 374 48.38 11.14 -30.78
C PRO A 374 48.65 12.50 -31.45
N THR A 375 49.79 13.09 -31.07
CA THR A 375 50.41 14.22 -31.76
C THR A 375 50.82 13.80 -33.17
N SER A 376 50.18 14.39 -34.18
CA SER A 376 50.57 14.29 -35.58
C SER A 376 51.90 15.01 -35.80
N GLN A 377 52.98 14.25 -36.00
CA GLN A 377 54.24 14.75 -36.54
C GLN A 377 54.20 14.63 -38.06
N ASN A 378 53.99 15.76 -38.73
CA ASN A 378 54.28 15.92 -40.15
C ASN A 378 55.80 15.91 -40.35
N SER A 379 56.33 14.79 -40.86
CA SER A 379 57.66 14.73 -41.44
C SER A 379 57.55 15.10 -42.92
N ALA A 380 58.05 16.30 -43.24
CA ALA A 380 58.44 16.65 -44.59
C ALA A 380 59.65 15.80 -44.98
N THR A 381 59.57 15.06 -46.08
CA THR A 381 60.76 14.52 -46.75
C THR A 381 60.65 14.74 -48.25
N SER A 382 61.64 15.48 -48.72
CA SER A 382 61.94 15.86 -50.09
C SER A 382 62.42 14.67 -50.94
N ARG A 383 62.32 14.85 -52.27
CA ARG A 383 62.88 14.11 -53.44
C ARG A 383 61.82 13.23 -54.14
N ARG A 384 61.53 13.39 -55.43
CA ARG A 384 62.34 13.79 -56.60
C ARG A 384 61.56 14.64 -57.58
#